data_AF-A0A7Y1Z4H5-F1
#
_entry.id   AF-A0A7Y1Z4H5-F1
#
_cell.length_a   1.000
_cell.length_b   1.000
_cell.length_c   1.000
_cell.angle_alpha   90.00
_cell.angle_beta   90.00
_cell.angle_gamma   90.00
#
_symmetry.space_group_name_H-M   'P 1'
#
loop_
_entity.id
_entity.type
_entity.pdbx_description
1 polymer ?
#
loop_
_entity_poly.entity_id
_entity_poly.type
_entity_poly.pdbx_seq_one_letter_code
_entity_poly.pdbx_strand_id
1 'polypeptide(L)'
;MDILMHPSYFPNIASCVAMVNASDLHLEIHDTYQKQTYRNRAHIYSANGKLSLNVPVTYSQKNRQFYKEVQIANDGKWQAVHWKSLHSAYSTSPYFEFYADELKPLFLKEYKHIFAFNMKCLEVVSECLQWSLTYSFTEAYEKSSTNLDLRTLIKARKEKEFALDPYVQVFSNKHGFISNLSILDLLFNEGPNTLNYLKNQDFNQFKL
;
A
#
# COMPACT_ATOMS: atom_id res chain seq x y z
N MET A 1 6.73 1.56 -19.29
CA MET A 1 5.34 1.47 -19.83
C MET A 1 4.47 2.36 -18.98
N ASP A 2 3.49 3.01 -19.59
CA ASP A 2 2.61 3.93 -18.88
C ASP A 2 1.55 3.10 -18.15
N ILE A 3 1.40 3.35 -16.85
CA ILE A 3 0.58 2.55 -15.95
C ILE A 3 -0.52 3.40 -15.37
N LEU A 4 -1.74 2.88 -15.36
CA LEU A 4 -2.87 3.46 -14.66
C LEU A 4 -3.20 2.63 -13.42
N MET A 5 -3.23 3.23 -12.24
CA MET A 5 -3.60 2.52 -11.01
C MET A 5 -4.24 3.43 -9.96
N HIS A 6 -4.83 2.84 -8.91
CA HIS A 6 -5.32 3.61 -7.77
C HIS A 6 -4.26 3.74 -6.68
N PRO A 7 -4.17 4.89 -5.99
CA PRO A 7 -3.40 4.98 -4.76
C PRO A 7 -4.08 4.18 -3.63
N SER A 8 -3.29 3.73 -2.66
CA SER A 8 -3.71 2.78 -1.65
C SER A 8 -3.03 3.00 -0.30
N TYR A 9 -3.61 2.43 0.76
CA TYR A 9 -3.06 2.55 2.11
C TYR A 9 -1.88 1.58 2.25
N PHE A 10 -0.65 2.11 2.28
CA PHE A 10 0.60 1.35 2.25
C PHE A 10 0.57 0.20 1.23
N PRO A 11 0.77 0.51 -0.06
CA PRO A 11 0.52 -0.43 -1.16
C PRO A 11 1.16 -1.80 -0.96
N ASN A 12 0.53 -2.83 -1.51
CA ASN A 12 1.13 -4.16 -1.52
C ASN A 12 2.37 -4.19 -2.45
N ILE A 13 3.24 -5.17 -2.24
CA ILE A 13 4.51 -5.29 -2.99
C ILE A 13 4.25 -5.33 -4.50
N ALA A 14 3.23 -6.05 -4.98
CA ALA A 14 2.88 -6.09 -6.40
C ALA A 14 2.55 -4.70 -6.97
N SER A 15 1.83 -3.86 -6.22
CA SER A 15 1.58 -2.47 -6.62
C SER A 15 2.87 -1.66 -6.68
N CYS A 16 3.77 -1.83 -5.72
CA CYS A 16 5.06 -1.14 -5.73
C CYS A 16 5.98 -1.61 -6.86
N VAL A 17 5.99 -2.91 -7.20
CA VAL A 17 6.70 -3.45 -8.37
C VAL A 17 6.20 -2.76 -9.63
N ALA A 18 4.88 -2.63 -9.79
CA ALA A 18 4.30 -1.95 -10.93
C ALA A 18 4.72 -0.47 -10.97
N MET A 19 4.61 0.26 -9.84
CA MET A 19 4.98 1.68 -9.78
C MET A 19 6.46 1.92 -10.11
N VAL A 20 7.37 1.10 -9.59
CA VAL A 20 8.83 1.26 -9.78
C VAL A 20 9.27 0.95 -11.22
N ASN A 21 8.51 0.11 -11.94
CA ASN A 21 8.77 -0.26 -13.33
C ASN A 21 7.95 0.56 -14.35
N ALA A 22 7.18 1.54 -13.89
CA ALA A 22 6.44 2.46 -14.77
C ALA A 22 7.42 3.39 -15.51
N SER A 23 7.13 3.70 -16.78
CA SER A 23 7.74 4.89 -17.41
C SER A 23 7.04 6.13 -16.90
N ASP A 24 5.71 6.11 -17.00
CA ASP A 24 4.82 7.14 -16.47
C ASP A 24 3.73 6.50 -15.61
N LEU A 25 3.59 7.01 -14.38
CA LEU A 25 2.58 6.56 -13.43
C LEU A 25 1.40 7.53 -13.41
N HIS A 26 0.22 7.03 -13.74
CA HIS A 26 -1.04 7.76 -13.64
C HIS A 26 -1.87 7.21 -12.48
N LEU A 27 -2.18 8.08 -11.53
CA LEU A 27 -3.04 7.77 -10.39
C LEU A 27 -4.49 8.15 -10.71
N GLU A 28 -5.37 7.16 -10.70
CA GLU A 28 -6.80 7.31 -10.90
C GLU A 28 -7.49 7.81 -9.62
N ILE A 29 -8.05 9.02 -9.68
CA ILE A 29 -8.67 9.75 -8.56
C ILE A 29 -10.14 10.12 -8.76
N HIS A 30 -10.69 9.87 -9.95
CA HIS A 30 -12.07 10.17 -10.35
C HIS A 30 -13.02 8.97 -10.19
N ASP A 31 -12.50 7.80 -9.80
CA ASP A 31 -13.33 6.65 -9.45
C ASP A 31 -14.04 6.81 -8.08
N THR A 32 -15.14 6.08 -7.93
CA THR A 32 -15.89 5.95 -6.70
C THR A 32 -15.21 5.00 -5.71
N TYR A 33 -15.44 5.19 -4.42
CA TYR A 33 -14.92 4.30 -3.41
C TYR A 33 -15.58 2.91 -3.48
N GLN A 34 -14.75 1.87 -3.43
CA GLN A 34 -15.17 0.47 -3.38
C GLN A 34 -14.73 -0.16 -2.06
N LYS A 35 -15.69 -0.75 -1.33
CA LYS A 35 -15.39 -1.58 -0.16
C LYS A 35 -14.54 -2.79 -0.56
N GLN A 36 -13.88 -3.38 0.43
CA GLN A 36 -13.09 -4.59 0.24
C GLN A 36 -11.83 -4.41 -0.63
N THR A 37 -11.25 -3.20 -0.59
CA THR A 37 -10.06 -2.84 -1.38
C THR A 37 -8.92 -2.31 -0.51
N TYR A 38 -7.70 -2.34 -1.05
CA TYR A 38 -6.49 -1.75 -0.47
C TYR A 38 -6.54 -0.23 -0.31
N ARG A 39 -7.63 0.44 -0.73
CA ARG A 39 -7.85 1.87 -0.48
C ARG A 39 -7.90 2.22 1.00
N ASN A 40 -8.27 1.29 1.87
CA ASN A 40 -8.34 1.54 3.31
C ASN A 40 -7.82 0.36 4.15
N ARG A 41 -7.00 -0.51 3.57
CA ARG A 41 -6.41 -1.62 4.31
C ARG A 41 -5.02 -1.95 3.79
N ALA A 42 -4.22 -2.54 4.66
CA ALA A 42 -2.93 -3.14 4.34
C ALA A 42 -2.83 -4.50 5.03
N HIS A 43 -1.98 -5.38 4.53
CA HIS A 43 -1.67 -6.65 5.18
C HIS A 43 -0.21 -6.64 5.63
N ILE A 44 0.05 -6.99 6.88
CA ILE A 44 1.38 -7.08 7.48
C ILE A 44 1.60 -8.47 8.07
N TYR A 45 2.85 -8.82 8.38
CA TYR A 45 3.18 -10.07 9.04
C TYR A 45 3.37 -9.87 10.55
N SER A 46 2.48 -10.47 11.34
CA SER A 46 2.59 -10.50 12.81
C SER A 46 2.99 -11.89 13.32
N ALA A 47 3.28 -12.01 14.62
CA ALA A 47 3.56 -13.29 15.26
C ALA A 47 2.45 -14.35 15.05
N ASN A 48 1.21 -13.91 14.82
CA ASN A 48 0.04 -14.76 14.58
C ASN A 48 -0.29 -14.92 13.08
N GLY A 49 0.65 -14.62 12.18
CA GLY A 49 0.44 -14.69 10.74
C GLY A 49 0.02 -13.35 10.13
N LYS A 50 -0.63 -13.42 8.96
CA LYS A 50 -1.11 -12.26 8.20
C LYS A 50 -2.13 -11.46 9.02
N LEU A 51 -1.80 -10.21 9.32
CA LEU A 51 -2.65 -9.27 10.04
C LEU A 51 -3.13 -8.17 9.10
N SER A 52 -4.43 -7.86 9.14
CA SER A 52 -5.03 -6.77 8.35
C SER A 52 -5.13 -5.50 9.19
N LEU A 53 -4.48 -4.44 8.73
CA LEU A 53 -4.68 -3.08 9.21
C LEU A 53 -5.81 -2.45 8.40
N ASN A 54 -6.84 -1.91 9.05
CA ASN A 54 -8.02 -1.36 8.38
C ASN A 54 -8.30 0.05 8.87
N VAL A 55 -8.11 1.05 8.00
CA VAL A 55 -8.48 2.43 8.28
C VAL A 55 -10.01 2.53 8.24
N PRO A 56 -10.66 2.91 9.35
CA PRO A 56 -12.11 3.01 9.39
C PRO A 56 -12.56 4.21 8.56
N VAL A 57 -13.60 4.04 7.75
CA VAL A 57 -14.11 5.08 6.86
C VAL A 57 -15.63 5.19 6.99
N THR A 58 -16.13 6.41 6.90
CA THR A 58 -17.57 6.69 6.84
C THR A 58 -18.02 6.60 5.39
N TYR A 59 -18.72 5.51 5.07
CA TYR A 59 -19.20 5.25 3.71
C TYR A 59 -20.54 4.49 3.71
N SER A 60 -21.46 4.92 2.85
CA SER A 60 -22.75 4.28 2.62
C SER A 60 -22.81 3.68 1.22
N GLN A 61 -23.30 2.44 1.09
CA GLN A 61 -23.53 1.84 -0.23
C GLN A 61 -24.67 2.49 -1.00
N LYS A 62 -25.61 3.16 -0.30
CA LYS A 62 -26.76 3.82 -0.94
C LYS A 62 -26.34 5.08 -1.70
N ASN A 63 -25.30 5.76 -1.22
CA ASN A 63 -24.78 6.99 -1.81
C ASN A 63 -23.32 6.74 -2.21
N ARG A 64 -23.08 6.42 -3.48
CA ARG A 64 -21.71 6.28 -3.99
C ARG A 64 -20.99 7.62 -3.83
N GLN A 65 -19.79 7.58 -3.30
CA GLN A 65 -18.94 8.74 -3.06
C GLN A 65 -17.66 8.61 -3.88
N PHE A 66 -17.15 9.73 -4.38
CA PHE A 66 -15.83 9.75 -4.98
C PHE A 66 -14.79 9.34 -3.95
N TYR A 67 -13.81 8.54 -4.36
CA TYR A 67 -12.78 8.04 -3.46
C TYR A 67 -12.05 9.16 -2.72
N LYS A 68 -11.76 10.28 -3.40
CA LYS A 68 -11.12 11.46 -2.82
C LYS A 68 -11.92 12.14 -1.70
N GLU A 69 -13.23 11.93 -1.64
CA GLU A 69 -14.14 12.57 -0.68
C GLU A 69 -14.43 11.70 0.54
N VAL A 70 -14.11 10.40 0.50
CA VAL A 70 -14.41 9.47 1.59
C VAL A 70 -13.67 9.89 2.86
N GLN A 71 -14.43 10.04 3.95
CA GLN A 71 -13.91 10.50 5.23
C GLN A 71 -13.45 9.32 6.09
N ILE A 72 -12.40 9.55 6.87
CA ILE A 72 -11.96 8.62 7.92
C ILE A 72 -12.86 8.79 9.14
N ALA A 73 -13.28 7.68 9.75
CA ALA A 73 -14.00 7.71 11.02
C ALA A 73 -12.99 7.80 12.17
N ASN A 74 -12.73 9.03 12.64
CA ASN A 74 -11.76 9.34 13.69
C ASN A 74 -12.34 9.28 15.12
N ASP A 75 -13.54 8.73 15.29
CA ASP A 75 -14.16 8.49 16.61
C ASP A 75 -13.44 7.40 17.42
N GLY A 76 -12.76 6.48 16.74
CA GLY A 76 -11.94 5.44 17.34
C GLY A 76 -10.43 5.74 17.36
N LYS A 77 -9.67 4.94 18.11
CA LYS A 77 -8.20 5.05 18.25
C LYS A 77 -7.44 4.23 17.20
N TRP A 78 -7.90 4.19 15.96
CA TRP A 78 -7.36 3.30 14.93
C TRP A 78 -5.89 3.56 14.62
N GLN A 79 -5.43 4.83 14.62
CA GLN A 79 -4.01 5.13 14.39
C GLN A 79 -3.12 4.53 15.48
N ALA A 80 -3.51 4.69 16.74
CA ALA A 80 -2.77 4.14 17.87
C ALA A 80 -2.72 2.60 17.82
N VAL A 81 -3.82 1.97 17.40
CA VAL A 81 -3.88 0.53 17.18
C VAL A 81 -2.93 0.12 16.05
N HIS A 82 -2.97 0.79 14.90
CA HIS A 82 -2.10 0.48 13.76
C HIS A 82 -0.62 0.65 14.13
N TRP A 83 -0.25 1.75 14.80
CA TRP A 83 1.13 1.96 15.24
C TRP A 83 1.60 0.87 16.21
N LYS A 84 0.77 0.50 17.19
CA LYS A 84 1.08 -0.60 18.12
C LYS A 84 1.23 -1.93 17.38
N SER A 85 0.39 -2.20 16.38
CA SER A 85 0.48 -3.40 15.55
C SER A 85 1.77 -3.44 14.74
N LEU A 86 2.17 -2.33 14.11
CA LEU A 86 3.44 -2.23 13.37
C LEU A 86 4.63 -2.43 14.30
N HIS A 87 4.66 -1.73 15.44
CA HIS A 87 5.72 -1.88 16.42
C HIS A 87 5.83 -3.32 16.92
N SER A 88 4.70 -3.96 17.28
CA SER A 88 4.71 -5.35 17.75
C SER A 88 5.11 -6.36 16.67
N ALA A 89 4.80 -6.07 15.41
CA ALA A 89 5.14 -6.94 14.29
C ALA A 89 6.62 -6.82 13.91
N TYR A 90 7.17 -5.62 13.97
CA TYR A 90 8.43 -5.33 13.28
C TYR A 90 9.55 -4.82 14.18
N SER A 91 9.36 -4.63 15.49
CA SER A 91 10.43 -4.11 16.37
C SER A 91 11.71 -4.95 16.37
N THR A 92 11.63 -6.23 15.99
CA THR A 92 12.79 -7.13 15.86
C THR A 92 13.27 -7.29 14.41
N SER A 93 12.70 -6.55 13.46
CA SER A 93 13.15 -6.56 12.07
C SER A 93 14.43 -5.73 11.94
N PRO A 94 15.35 -6.08 11.03
CA PRO A 94 16.64 -5.41 10.91
C PRO A 94 16.55 -3.90 10.71
N TYR A 95 15.50 -3.39 10.06
CA TYR A 95 15.40 -1.98 9.68
C TYR A 95 14.26 -1.19 10.32
N PHE A 96 13.49 -1.76 11.26
CA PHE A 96 12.34 -1.05 11.83
C PHE A 96 12.74 0.25 12.53
N GLU A 97 13.75 0.22 13.40
CA GLU A 97 14.19 1.40 14.17
C GLU A 97 14.69 2.54 13.27
N PHE A 98 15.17 2.23 12.06
CA PHE A 98 15.69 3.21 11.11
C PHE A 98 14.60 4.00 10.37
N TYR A 99 13.36 3.50 10.36
CA TYR A 99 12.23 4.12 9.65
C TYR A 99 11.05 4.45 10.57
N ALA A 100 11.14 4.06 11.84
CA ALA A 100 10.06 4.21 12.80
C ALA A 100 9.70 5.68 13.01
N ASP A 101 10.70 6.56 13.13
CA ASP A 101 10.48 7.98 13.43
C ASP A 101 9.88 8.76 12.26
N GLU A 102 10.16 8.34 11.02
CA GLU A 102 9.58 8.89 9.79
C GLU A 102 8.11 8.46 9.62
N LEU A 103 7.79 7.20 9.96
CA LEU A 103 6.45 6.65 9.81
C LEU A 103 5.50 7.03 10.94
N LYS A 104 6.00 7.12 12.18
CA LYS A 104 5.20 7.37 13.39
C LYS A 104 4.31 8.62 13.29
N PRO A 105 4.73 9.78 12.72
CA PRO A 105 3.88 10.95 12.54
C PRO A 105 2.57 10.69 11.78
N LEU A 106 2.54 9.72 10.86
CA LEU A 106 1.31 9.31 10.15
C LEU A 106 0.23 8.78 11.09
N PHE A 107 0.63 8.28 12.26
CA PHE A 107 -0.25 7.71 13.28
C PHE A 107 -0.47 8.61 14.50
N LEU A 108 0.14 9.81 14.51
CA LEU A 108 -0.05 10.80 15.57
C LEU A 108 -0.96 11.96 15.15
N LYS A 109 -1.15 12.14 13.84
CA LYS A 109 -2.00 13.19 13.27
C LYS A 109 -3.32 12.60 12.77
N GLU A 110 -4.40 13.35 12.94
CA GLU A 110 -5.68 13.01 12.33
C GLU A 110 -5.74 13.47 10.88
N TYR A 111 -6.37 12.65 10.04
CA TYR A 111 -6.60 12.92 8.63
C TYR A 111 -8.10 12.90 8.36
N LYS A 112 -8.59 13.88 7.60
CA LYS A 112 -10.02 13.98 7.28
C LYS A 112 -10.46 12.97 6.20
N HIS A 113 -9.64 12.82 5.15
CA HIS A 113 -9.98 12.01 3.97
C HIS A 113 -8.97 10.88 3.75
N ILE A 114 -9.48 9.68 3.41
CA ILE A 114 -8.65 8.49 3.21
C ILE A 114 -7.68 8.64 2.04
N PHE A 115 -8.09 9.34 0.98
CA PHE A 115 -7.21 9.61 -0.16
C PHE A 115 -6.00 10.44 0.25
N ALA A 116 -6.21 11.54 0.99
CA ALA A 116 -5.12 12.40 1.46
C ALA A 116 -4.16 11.63 2.38
N PHE A 117 -4.69 10.75 3.24
CA PHE A 117 -3.88 9.90 4.08
C PHE A 117 -3.03 8.90 3.26
N ASN A 118 -3.63 8.23 2.28
CA ASN A 118 -2.91 7.29 1.41
C ASN A 118 -1.79 7.96 0.60
N MET A 119 -2.05 9.17 0.07
CA MET A 119 -1.01 9.95 -0.61
C MET A 119 0.13 10.30 0.33
N LYS A 120 -0.17 10.67 1.59
CA LYS A 120 0.87 10.95 2.58
C LYS A 120 1.64 9.69 3.00
N CYS A 121 1.00 8.53 3.09
CA CYS A 121 1.68 7.25 3.28
C CYS A 121 2.64 6.93 2.13
N LEU A 122 2.19 7.13 0.88
CA LEU A 122 3.02 6.89 -0.31
C LEU A 122 4.22 7.85 -0.36
N GLU A 123 4.01 9.12 -0.03
CA GLU A 123 5.06 10.12 0.10
C GLU A 123 6.13 9.70 1.11
N VAL A 124 5.75 9.38 2.35
CA VAL A 124 6.70 8.96 3.39
C VAL A 124 7.43 7.67 3.03
N VAL A 125 6.75 6.67 2.47
CA VAL A 125 7.42 5.45 1.99
C VAL A 125 8.42 5.76 0.88
N SER A 126 8.08 6.66 -0.04
CA SER A 126 8.98 7.07 -1.12
C SER A 126 10.21 7.80 -0.57
N GLU A 127 10.03 8.66 0.43
CA GLU A 127 11.12 9.33 1.15
C GLU A 127 12.04 8.33 1.86
N CYS A 128 11.49 7.38 2.62
CA CYS A 128 12.27 6.32 3.30
C CYS A 128 13.10 5.49 2.31
N LEU A 129 12.58 5.25 1.11
CA LEU A 129 13.23 4.50 0.05
C LEU A 129 14.16 5.33 -0.83
N GLN A 130 14.24 6.65 -0.61
CA GLN A 130 14.87 7.61 -1.52
C GLN A 130 14.40 7.42 -2.97
N TRP A 131 13.14 7.03 -3.12
CA TRP A 131 12.50 6.77 -4.39
C TRP A 131 11.94 8.08 -4.92
N SER A 132 12.53 8.59 -6.00
CA SER A 132 12.03 9.75 -6.75
C SER A 132 10.76 9.39 -7.53
N LEU A 133 9.67 9.11 -6.81
CA LEU A 133 8.39 8.73 -7.38
C LEU A 133 7.76 9.91 -8.11
N THR A 134 7.64 9.81 -9.42
CA THR A 134 6.91 10.74 -10.28
C THR A 134 5.56 10.14 -10.65
N TYR A 135 4.49 10.94 -10.55
CA TYR A 135 3.16 10.54 -11.00
C TYR A 135 2.35 11.74 -11.45
N SER A 136 1.31 11.47 -12.23
CA SER A 136 0.25 12.42 -12.56
C SER A 136 -1.09 11.90 -12.08
N PHE A 137 -2.07 12.80 -11.94
CA PHE A 137 -3.45 12.40 -11.69
C PHE A 137 -4.23 12.36 -13.00
N THR A 138 -5.14 11.39 -13.12
CA THR A 138 -6.16 11.40 -14.18
C THR A 138 -7.01 12.67 -14.10
N GLU A 139 -7.45 13.20 -15.24
CA GLU A 139 -8.36 14.37 -15.30
C GLU A 139 -9.84 13.99 -15.25
N ALA A 140 -10.18 12.78 -15.71
CA ALA A 140 -11.52 12.22 -15.69
C ALA A 140 -11.46 10.70 -15.52
N TYR A 141 -12.60 10.09 -15.14
CA TYR A 141 -12.71 8.64 -15.08
C TYR A 141 -13.01 8.07 -16.48
N GLU A 142 -12.12 7.21 -16.98
CA GLU A 142 -12.30 6.49 -18.23
C GLU A 142 -12.43 4.99 -18.00
N LYS A 143 -13.45 4.37 -18.62
CA LYS A 143 -13.71 2.93 -18.46
C LYS A 143 -12.63 2.08 -19.14
N SER A 144 -12.13 2.53 -20.28
CA SER A 144 -11.03 1.93 -21.02
C SER A 144 -9.85 2.88 -21.00
N SER A 145 -8.64 2.35 -20.88
CA SER A 145 -7.41 3.13 -20.97
C SER A 145 -6.50 2.55 -22.05
N THR A 146 -5.75 3.41 -22.72
CA THR A 146 -4.63 3.01 -23.59
C THR A 146 -3.40 2.58 -22.80
N ASN A 147 -3.32 2.99 -21.53
CA ASN A 147 -2.25 2.64 -20.62
C ASN A 147 -2.45 1.20 -20.11
N LEU A 148 -1.39 0.62 -19.54
CA LEU A 148 -1.55 -0.65 -18.84
C LEU A 148 -2.41 -0.43 -17.58
N ASP A 149 -3.67 -0.88 -17.65
CA ASP A 149 -4.66 -0.67 -16.58
C ASP A 149 -4.47 -1.69 -15.45
N LEU A 150 -3.82 -1.23 -14.39
CA LEU A 150 -3.55 -1.98 -13.16
C LEU A 150 -4.43 -1.52 -11.99
N ARG A 151 -5.54 -0.82 -12.26
CA ARG A 151 -6.50 -0.40 -11.22
C ARG A 151 -7.03 -1.58 -10.39
N THR A 152 -7.04 -2.79 -10.97
CA THR A 152 -7.47 -4.01 -10.27
C THR A 152 -6.55 -4.47 -9.15
N LEU A 153 -5.29 -4.00 -9.09
CA LEU A 153 -4.36 -4.33 -7.99
C LEU A 153 -4.86 -3.89 -6.62
N ILE A 154 -5.82 -2.96 -6.58
CA ILE A 154 -6.46 -2.51 -5.34
C ILE A 154 -7.42 -3.55 -4.74
N LYS A 155 -7.81 -4.60 -5.48
CA LYS A 155 -8.77 -5.60 -4.99
C LYS A 155 -8.12 -6.49 -3.93
N ALA A 156 -8.64 -6.43 -2.71
CA ALA A 156 -8.16 -7.27 -1.61
C ALA A 156 -8.90 -8.62 -1.49
N ARG A 157 -10.03 -8.77 -2.21
CA ARG A 157 -10.76 -10.05 -2.31
C ARG A 157 -10.47 -10.69 -3.65
N LYS A 158 -10.15 -11.98 -3.65
CA LYS A 158 -9.69 -12.71 -4.84
C LYS A 158 -8.51 -11.96 -5.49
N GLU A 159 -7.56 -11.59 -4.65
CA GLU A 159 -6.31 -10.97 -5.08
C GLU A 159 -5.63 -11.89 -6.10
N LYS A 160 -5.12 -11.30 -7.18
CA LYS A 160 -4.32 -12.03 -8.17
C LYS A 160 -3.02 -12.46 -7.47
N GLU A 161 -2.64 -13.72 -7.65
CA GLU A 161 -1.36 -14.20 -7.16
C GLU A 161 -0.25 -13.71 -8.09
N PHE A 162 0.82 -13.22 -7.49
CA PHE A 162 2.02 -12.76 -8.17
C PHE A 162 3.18 -13.66 -7.72
N ALA A 163 3.95 -14.13 -8.69
CA ALA A 163 5.19 -14.86 -8.44
C ALA A 163 6.26 -13.84 -8.05
N LEU A 164 6.24 -13.43 -6.79
CA LEU A 164 7.24 -12.56 -6.19
C LEU A 164 8.32 -13.42 -5.52
N ASP A 165 9.58 -13.02 -5.68
CA ASP A 165 10.70 -13.72 -5.06
C ASP A 165 10.58 -13.64 -3.53
N PRO A 166 10.87 -14.72 -2.79
CA PRO A 166 10.84 -14.65 -1.34
C PRO A 166 11.99 -13.80 -0.79
N TYR A 167 11.72 -13.07 0.29
CA TYR A 167 12.72 -12.37 1.10
C TYR A 167 12.60 -12.79 2.57
N VAL A 168 13.59 -12.45 3.39
CA VAL A 168 13.61 -12.86 4.80
C VAL A 168 12.54 -12.08 5.57
N GLN A 169 11.64 -12.78 6.24
CA GLN A 169 10.62 -12.20 7.10
C GLN A 169 10.83 -12.64 8.55
N VAL A 170 10.71 -11.72 9.52
CA VAL A 170 10.90 -11.98 10.97
C VAL A 170 10.19 -13.23 11.48
N PHE A 171 8.96 -13.49 11.04
CA PHE A 171 8.14 -14.61 11.52
C PHE A 171 8.11 -15.81 10.56
N SER A 172 8.97 -15.83 9.54
CA SER A 172 9.02 -16.91 8.54
C SER A 172 9.18 -18.31 9.14
N ASN A 173 9.86 -18.42 10.29
CA ASN A 173 9.99 -19.67 11.05
C ASN A 173 8.67 -20.18 11.67
N LYS A 174 7.64 -19.34 11.81
CA LYS A 174 6.35 -19.70 12.42
C LYS A 174 5.29 -20.07 11.38
N HIS A 175 5.16 -19.28 10.31
CA HIS A 175 4.10 -19.48 9.30
C HIS A 175 4.62 -19.52 7.86
N GLY A 176 5.93 -19.68 7.66
CA GLY A 176 6.55 -19.64 6.34
C GLY A 176 6.59 -18.23 5.75
N PHE A 177 6.98 -18.14 4.48
CA PHE A 177 6.94 -16.88 3.74
C PHE A 177 5.49 -16.51 3.39
N ILE A 178 5.12 -15.25 3.61
CA ILE A 178 3.83 -14.69 3.19
C ILE A 178 4.07 -13.65 2.09
N SER A 179 3.67 -14.01 0.87
CA SER A 179 3.84 -13.14 -0.30
C SER A 179 2.87 -11.95 -0.32
N ASN A 180 3.26 -10.92 -1.08
CA ASN A 180 2.47 -9.74 -1.43
C ASN A 180 1.83 -9.01 -0.23
N LEU A 181 2.61 -8.86 0.84
CA LEU A 181 2.25 -8.00 1.96
C LEU A 181 2.38 -6.52 1.58
N SER A 182 2.06 -5.65 2.54
CA SER A 182 2.32 -4.22 2.44
C SER A 182 3.80 -3.94 2.23
N ILE A 183 4.10 -2.86 1.52
CA ILE A 183 5.46 -2.33 1.35
C ILE A 183 6.20 -2.12 2.67
N LEU A 184 5.48 -1.89 3.78
CA LEU A 184 6.09 -1.78 5.11
C LEU A 184 6.78 -3.08 5.54
N ASP A 185 6.22 -4.24 5.20
CA ASP A 185 6.85 -5.52 5.52
C ASP A 185 8.20 -5.66 4.83
N LEU A 186 8.24 -5.35 3.53
CA LEU A 186 9.48 -5.37 2.75
C LEU A 186 10.47 -4.32 3.27
N LEU A 187 10.01 -3.09 3.51
CA LEU A 187 10.84 -1.99 4.02
C LEU A 187 11.53 -2.35 5.34
N PHE A 188 10.82 -2.94 6.30
CA PHE A 188 11.39 -3.25 7.61
C PHE A 188 12.34 -4.46 7.60
N ASN A 189 12.21 -5.35 6.61
CA ASN A 189 13.07 -6.52 6.49
C ASN A 189 14.29 -6.27 5.58
N GLU A 190 14.11 -5.57 4.47
CA GLU A 190 15.14 -5.36 3.43
C GLU A 190 15.77 -3.96 3.46
N GLY A 191 15.11 -2.98 4.10
CA GLY A 191 15.60 -1.63 4.25
C GLY A 191 16.05 -1.00 2.94
N PRO A 192 17.31 -0.52 2.82
CA PRO A 192 17.83 0.05 1.57
C PRO A 192 17.75 -0.86 0.34
N ASN A 193 17.72 -2.19 0.53
CA ASN A 193 17.61 -3.14 -0.58
C ASN A 193 16.18 -3.22 -1.16
N THR A 194 15.17 -2.67 -0.48
CA THR A 194 13.76 -2.73 -0.91
C THR A 194 13.56 -2.26 -2.36
N LEU A 195 14.15 -1.12 -2.74
CA LEU A 195 13.96 -0.60 -4.10
C LEU A 195 14.62 -1.50 -5.16
N ASN A 196 15.79 -2.08 -4.86
CA ASN A 196 16.46 -3.02 -5.72
C ASN A 196 15.65 -4.32 -5.87
N TYR A 197 15.13 -4.86 -4.75
CA TYR A 197 14.21 -5.99 -4.76
C TYR A 197 13.02 -5.73 -5.70
N LEU A 198 12.35 -4.58 -5.58
CA LEU A 198 11.17 -4.23 -6.40
C LEU A 198 11.49 -4.14 -7.90
N LYS A 199 12.66 -3.59 -8.26
CA LYS A 199 13.12 -3.47 -9.66
C LYS A 199 13.41 -4.82 -10.30
N ASN A 200 13.85 -5.80 -9.51
CA ASN A 200 14.26 -7.11 -10.01
C ASN A 200 13.11 -8.11 -10.15
N GLN A 201 11.89 -7.76 -9.71
CA GLN A 201 10.71 -8.61 -9.88
C GLN A 201 10.27 -8.67 -11.35
N ASP A 202 9.82 -9.82 -11.82
CA ASP A 202 9.32 -9.96 -13.20
C ASP A 202 8.07 -9.11 -13.40
N PHE A 203 8.17 -8.04 -14.19
CA PHE A 203 7.06 -7.17 -14.49
C PHE A 203 6.09 -7.75 -15.55
N ASN A 204 6.47 -8.80 -16.30
CA ASN A 204 5.62 -9.34 -17.36
C ASN A 204 4.33 -9.99 -16.83
N GLN A 205 4.33 -10.49 -15.60
CA GLN A 205 3.15 -11.04 -14.94
C GLN A 205 1.99 -10.04 -14.77
N PHE A 206 2.25 -8.73 -14.88
CA PHE A 206 1.23 -7.67 -14.82
C PHE A 206 0.54 -7.39 -16.15
N LYS A 207 1.06 -7.91 -17.26
CA LYS A 207 0.53 -7.70 -18.63
C LYS A 207 -0.50 -8.76 -19.05
N LEU A 208 -0.60 -9.84 -18.28
CA LEU A 208 -1.46 -11.01 -18.50
C LEU A 208 -2.78 -10.89 -17.71
#